data_AF-A0A2J5I0B9-F1
#
_entry.id   AF-A0A2J5I0B9-F1
#
_cell.length_a   1.000
_cell.length_b   1.000
_cell.length_c   1.000
_cell.angle_alpha   90.00
_cell.angle_beta   90.00
_cell.angle_gamma   90.00
#
_symmetry.space_group_name_H-M   'P 1'
#
loop_
_entity.id
_entity.type
_entity.pdbx_description
1 polymer ?
#
loop_
_entity_poly.entity_id
_entity_poly.type
_entity_poly.pdbx_seq_one_letter_code
_entity_poly.pdbx_strand_id
1 'polypeptide(L)'
;MATTQAPEQSQMDSTPQFKPQEISFPLPKALHTTAHVHLTFLETCTMVFLSTTTPGNSAGSVASMGSFVYAMPDRTNPRAAISTTIYTAASVEYATRIAKILARRMGVPVYVGCSIDATALELTVEEEMEGLVKIVETIMGRWQDRQVAK
;
A
#
# COMPACT_ATOMS: atom_id res chain seq x y z
N MET A 1 -23.93 -40.73 37.93
CA MET A 1 -23.84 -39.31 38.33
C MET A 1 -22.41 -38.87 38.07
N ALA A 2 -22.06 -37.84 37.33
CA ALA A 2 -22.70 -37.08 36.28
C ALA A 2 -21.53 -36.60 35.39
N THR A 3 -21.74 -36.66 34.07
CA THR A 3 -20.90 -36.07 33.03
C THR A 3 -20.72 -34.57 33.24
N THR A 4 -19.53 -34.02 32.99
CA THR A 4 -19.36 -32.60 32.65
C THR A 4 -18.23 -32.47 31.64
N GLN A 5 -18.62 -32.45 30.37
CA GLN A 5 -17.82 -31.97 29.25
C GLN A 5 -17.52 -30.48 29.45
N ALA A 6 -16.26 -30.11 29.28
CA ALA A 6 -15.88 -28.72 29.02
C ALA A 6 -16.30 -28.36 27.58
N PRO A 7 -16.84 -27.15 27.34
CA PRO A 7 -17.39 -26.79 26.04
C PRO A 7 -16.28 -26.60 25.01
N GLU A 8 -16.45 -27.25 23.86
CA GLU A 8 -15.78 -26.94 22.60
C GLU A 8 -15.99 -25.46 22.28
N GLN A 9 -14.93 -24.66 22.41
CA GLN A 9 -14.90 -23.34 21.80
C GLN A 9 -14.71 -23.55 20.30
N SER A 10 -15.82 -23.48 19.57
CA SER A 10 -15.82 -23.36 18.12
C SER A 10 -15.06 -22.09 17.72
N GLN A 11 -13.77 -22.23 17.43
CA GLN A 11 -13.03 -21.21 16.70
C GLN A 11 -13.65 -21.19 15.30
N MET A 12 -14.49 -20.18 15.04
CA MET A 12 -14.77 -19.73 13.68
C MET A 12 -13.44 -19.25 13.11
N ASP A 13 -12.71 -20.17 12.50
CA ASP A 13 -11.58 -19.87 11.64
C ASP A 13 -12.12 -19.35 10.30
N SER A 14 -12.81 -18.21 10.35
CA SER A 14 -12.95 -17.36 9.18
C SER A 14 -11.73 -16.46 9.15
N THR A 15 -10.52 -17.03 9.00
CA THR A 15 -9.41 -16.23 8.47
C THR A 15 -9.89 -15.74 7.11
N PRO A 16 -10.16 -14.44 6.94
CA PRO A 16 -10.42 -13.95 5.61
C PRO A 16 -9.17 -14.26 4.79
N GLN A 17 -9.34 -14.99 3.69
CA GLN A 17 -8.27 -15.40 2.81
C GLN A 17 -7.78 -14.18 2.00
N PHE A 18 -7.31 -13.15 2.69
CA PHE A 18 -6.57 -12.06 2.10
C PHE A 18 -5.17 -12.60 1.84
N LYS A 19 -4.85 -12.89 0.59
CA LYS A 19 -3.49 -13.26 0.19
C LYS A 19 -2.75 -11.97 -0.19
N PRO A 20 -1.88 -11.43 0.68
CA PRO A 20 -1.10 -10.25 0.33
C PRO A 20 -0.17 -10.60 -0.82
N GLN A 21 -0.02 -9.68 -1.77
CA GLN A 21 0.93 -9.77 -2.86
C GLN A 21 2.13 -8.90 -2.52
N GLU A 22 3.30 -9.53 -2.40
CA GLU A 22 4.56 -8.83 -2.21
C GLU A 22 5.25 -8.65 -3.56
N ILE A 23 5.52 -7.41 -3.91
CA ILE A 23 6.10 -7.03 -5.20
C ILE A 23 7.32 -6.19 -4.91
N SER A 24 8.46 -6.61 -5.46
CA SER A 24 9.71 -5.86 -5.32
C SER A 24 10.26 -5.54 -6.69
N PHE A 25 10.68 -4.29 -6.90
CA PHE A 25 11.34 -3.88 -8.14
C PHE A 25 12.35 -2.75 -7.88
N PRO A 26 13.43 -2.67 -8.68
CA PRO A 26 14.38 -1.58 -8.59
C PRO A 26 13.73 -0.27 -9.03
N LEU A 27 13.94 0.81 -8.27
CA LEU A 27 13.54 2.15 -8.68
C LEU A 27 14.47 2.60 -9.83
N PRO A 28 13.91 3.22 -10.89
CA PRO A 28 14.62 3.43 -12.15
C PRO A 28 15.82 4.39 -12.06
N LYS A 29 15.83 5.32 -11.10
CA LYS A 29 16.90 6.34 -10.96
C LYS A 29 17.50 6.49 -9.57
N ALA A 30 16.87 5.93 -8.53
CA ALA A 30 17.46 5.86 -7.20
C ALA A 30 18.53 4.75 -7.20
N LEU A 31 19.80 5.12 -7.29
CA LEU A 31 20.93 4.20 -7.32
C LEU A 31 20.82 3.16 -6.19
N HIS A 32 20.76 1.88 -6.57
CA HIS A 32 20.64 0.73 -5.68
C HIS A 32 19.44 0.68 -4.73
N THR A 33 18.39 1.47 -4.94
CA THR A 33 17.19 1.43 -4.09
C THR A 33 16.12 0.50 -4.68
N THR A 34 15.65 -0.44 -3.88
CA THR A 34 14.57 -1.36 -4.25
C THR A 34 13.28 -0.92 -3.58
N ALA A 35 12.20 -0.76 -4.35
CA ALA A 35 10.87 -0.54 -3.82
C ALA A 35 10.21 -1.89 -3.53
N HIS A 36 9.63 -2.00 -2.34
CA HIS A 36 8.83 -3.11 -1.86
C HIS A 36 7.39 -2.63 -1.70
N VAL A 37 6.47 -3.33 -2.32
CA VAL A 37 5.04 -3.03 -2.33
C VAL A 37 4.30 -4.24 -1.78
N HIS A 38 3.65 -4.07 -0.64
CA HIS A 38 2.75 -5.07 -0.08
C HIS A 38 1.32 -4.68 -0.41
N LEU A 39 0.71 -5.40 -1.34
CA LEU A 39 -0.59 -5.12 -1.90
C LEU A 39 -1.61 -6.13 -1.40
N THR A 40 -2.60 -5.66 -0.66
CA THR A 40 -3.71 -6.49 -0.17
C THR A 40 -5.01 -5.98 -0.75
N PHE A 41 -5.67 -6.82 -1.53
CA PHE A 41 -6.98 -6.47 -2.06
C PHE A 41 -8.08 -7.07 -1.18
N LEU A 42 -8.91 -6.20 -0.60
CA LEU A 42 -10.10 -6.61 0.15
C LEU A 42 -11.33 -6.63 -0.78
N GLU A 43 -12.50 -6.88 -0.20
CA GLU A 43 -13.77 -6.91 -0.94
C GLU A 43 -14.20 -5.52 -1.41
N THR A 44 -14.08 -4.52 -0.53
CA THR A 44 -14.59 -3.15 -0.78
C THR A 44 -13.50 -2.10 -0.88
N CYS A 45 -12.25 -2.44 -0.59
CA CYS A 45 -11.13 -1.50 -0.61
C CYS A 45 -9.81 -2.20 -0.94
N THR A 46 -8.78 -1.40 -1.24
CA THR A 46 -7.43 -1.87 -1.50
C THR A 46 -6.47 -1.29 -0.47
N MET A 47 -5.55 -2.08 0.05
CA MET A 47 -4.52 -1.65 0.98
C MET A 47 -3.14 -1.84 0.36
N VAL A 48 -2.31 -0.81 0.43
CA VAL A 48 -0.97 -0.78 -0.15
C VAL A 48 0.00 -0.30 0.92
N PHE A 49 1.09 -1.03 1.15
CA PHE A 49 2.22 -0.54 1.91
C PHE A 49 3.44 -0.43 1.00
N LEU A 50 4.06 0.74 1.00
CA LEU A 50 5.24 1.07 0.22
C LEU A 50 6.42 1.20 1.17
N SER A 51 7.51 0.52 0.84
CA SER A 51 8.77 0.61 1.56
C SER A 51 9.94 0.56 0.60
N THR A 52 11.08 1.10 1.00
CA THR A 52 12.30 1.09 0.22
C THR A 52 13.44 0.47 1.00
N THR A 53 14.32 -0.22 0.29
CA THR A 53 15.58 -0.73 0.81
C THR A 53 16.73 -0.12 0.01
N THR A 54 17.64 0.55 0.70
CA THR A 54 18.86 1.16 0.15
C THR A 54 20.09 0.45 0.75
N PRO A 55 21.18 0.20 0.00
CA PRO A 55 22.41 -0.34 0.55
C PRO A 55 22.99 0.61 1.60
N GLY A 56 22.99 0.17 2.86
CA GLY A 56 23.28 1.01 4.03
C GLY A 56 22.28 0.81 5.16
N ASN A 57 21.05 0.36 4.83
CA ASN A 57 20.11 -0.15 5.83
C ASN A 57 20.71 -1.40 6.48
N SER A 58 20.99 -1.32 7.79
CA SER A 58 21.50 -2.47 8.54
C SER A 58 20.50 -3.62 8.48
N ALA A 59 21.00 -4.83 8.22
CA ALA A 59 20.22 -6.06 8.28
C ALA A 59 19.67 -6.25 9.70
N GLY A 60 18.46 -5.75 9.95
CA GLY A 60 17.83 -5.69 11.28
C GLY A 60 17.07 -4.41 11.58
N SER A 61 17.23 -3.34 10.79
CA SER A 61 16.39 -2.14 10.90
C SER A 61 15.01 -2.44 10.30
N VAL A 62 14.01 -2.63 11.15
CA VAL A 62 12.61 -2.71 10.73
C VAL A 62 12.23 -1.37 10.09
N ALA A 63 11.82 -1.39 8.82
CA ALA A 63 11.35 -0.19 8.15
C ALA A 63 10.16 0.38 8.95
N SER A 64 10.27 1.65 9.36
CA SER A 64 9.16 2.34 10.00
C SER A 64 7.94 2.30 9.07
N MET A 65 6.72 2.21 9.63
CA MET A 65 5.49 2.23 8.83
C MET A 65 5.34 3.52 8.01
N GLY A 66 6.03 4.60 8.42
CA GLY A 66 5.97 5.90 7.76
C GLY A 66 4.57 6.52 7.86
N SER A 67 4.11 7.21 6.83
CA SER A 67 2.79 7.84 6.79
C SER A 67 1.70 6.84 6.37
N PHE A 68 0.46 7.07 6.83
CA PHE A 68 -0.69 6.25 6.46
C PHE A 68 -1.85 7.14 6.04
N VAL A 69 -2.32 6.97 4.82
CA VAL A 69 -3.33 7.83 4.19
C VAL A 69 -4.45 6.97 3.62
N TYR A 70 -5.69 7.39 3.88
CA TYR A 70 -6.87 6.87 3.24
C TYR A 70 -7.29 7.80 2.11
N ALA A 71 -7.70 7.24 0.97
CA ALA A 71 -8.32 7.97 -0.11
C ALA A 71 -9.54 7.25 -0.66
N MET A 72 -10.56 8.00 -1.06
CA MET A 72 -11.75 7.47 -1.70
C MET A 72 -12.11 8.29 -2.94
N PRO A 73 -12.59 7.66 -4.01
CA PRO A 73 -13.11 8.39 -5.16
C PRO A 73 -14.36 9.16 -4.74
N ASP A 74 -14.52 10.36 -5.29
CA ASP A 74 -15.75 11.13 -5.11
C ASP A 74 -16.85 10.56 -6.02
N ARG A 75 -18.06 10.43 -5.46
CA ARG A 75 -19.24 9.93 -6.19
C ARG A 75 -19.83 10.98 -7.15
N THR A 76 -19.59 12.26 -6.87
CA THR A 76 -20.11 13.38 -7.67
C THR A 76 -19.17 13.79 -8.80
N ASN A 77 -17.86 13.67 -8.57
CA ASN A 77 -16.83 14.01 -9.55
C ASN A 77 -15.82 12.87 -9.69
N PRO A 78 -15.83 12.10 -10.80
CA PRO A 78 -14.94 10.95 -10.97
C PRO A 78 -13.46 11.35 -11.11
N ARG A 79 -13.16 12.63 -11.35
CA ARG A 79 -11.79 13.16 -11.36
C ARG A 79 -11.31 13.61 -9.99
N ALA A 80 -12.17 13.68 -8.99
CA ALA A 80 -11.81 14.07 -7.63
C ALA A 80 -11.64 12.82 -6.75
N ALA A 81 -10.75 12.93 -5.76
CA ALA A 81 -10.64 11.95 -4.69
C ALA A 81 -10.46 12.70 -3.38
N ILE A 82 -11.17 12.23 -2.37
CA ILE A 82 -11.12 12.74 -1.01
C ILE A 82 -10.05 11.93 -0.28
N SER A 83 -9.13 12.59 0.40
CA SER A 83 -8.04 11.93 1.13
C SER A 83 -8.03 12.39 2.59
N THR A 84 -7.77 11.45 3.49
CA THR A 84 -7.61 11.72 4.92
C THR A 84 -6.32 11.06 5.38
N THR A 85 -5.40 11.87 5.91
CA THR A 85 -4.19 11.37 6.55
C THR A 85 -4.57 10.79 7.91
N ILE A 86 -4.35 9.49 8.10
CA ILE A 86 -4.61 8.78 9.35
C ILE A 86 -3.38 8.89 10.26
N TYR A 87 -2.19 8.76 9.67
CA TYR A 87 -0.92 8.90 10.38
C TYR A 87 0.03 9.78 9.59
N THR A 88 0.58 10.79 10.26
CA THR A 88 1.46 11.80 9.66
C THR A 88 2.93 11.47 9.91
N ALA A 89 3.74 11.57 8.85
CA ALA A 89 5.19 11.40 8.87
C ALA A 89 5.77 12.19 7.68
N ALA A 90 7.10 12.22 7.54
CA ALA A 90 7.77 12.94 6.44
C ALA A 90 7.30 12.53 5.03
N SER A 91 6.85 11.29 4.86
CA SER A 91 6.39 10.73 3.58
C SER A 91 4.92 11.05 3.20
N VAL A 92 4.22 11.88 3.97
CA VAL A 92 2.76 12.09 3.85
C VAL A 92 2.32 12.64 2.48
N GLU A 93 3.10 13.55 1.89
CA GLU A 93 2.76 14.15 0.60
C GLU A 93 2.81 13.11 -0.52
N TYR A 94 3.85 12.27 -0.48
CA TYR A 94 4.05 11.18 -1.44
C TYR A 94 2.93 10.13 -1.31
N ALA A 95 2.62 9.69 -0.08
CA ALA A 95 1.52 8.77 0.20
C ALA A 95 0.17 9.32 -0.28
N THR A 96 -0.09 10.61 -0.05
CA THR A 96 -1.34 11.26 -0.45
C THR A 96 -1.50 11.32 -1.96
N ARG A 97 -0.43 11.61 -2.70
CA ARG A 97 -0.45 11.61 -4.17
C ARG A 97 -0.79 10.23 -4.71
N ILE A 98 -0.13 9.18 -4.22
CA ILE A 98 -0.37 7.80 -4.64
C ILE A 98 -1.80 7.37 -4.29
N ALA A 99 -2.24 7.62 -3.06
CA ALA A 99 -3.59 7.25 -2.61
C ALA A 99 -4.67 7.87 -3.48
N LYS A 100 -4.57 9.18 -3.79
CA LYS A 100 -5.53 9.87 -4.67
C LYS A 100 -5.54 9.29 -6.08
N ILE A 101 -4.37 9.00 -6.66
CA ILE A 101 -4.29 8.45 -8.02
C ILE A 101 -4.89 7.05 -8.07
N LEU A 102 -4.55 6.19 -7.12
CA LEU A 102 -5.08 4.82 -7.06
C LEU A 102 -6.59 4.82 -6.83
N ALA A 103 -7.11 5.63 -5.90
CA ALA A 103 -8.54 5.74 -5.64
C ALA A 103 -9.33 6.15 -6.89
N ARG A 104 -8.82 7.12 -7.66
CA ARG A 104 -9.45 7.55 -8.93
C ARG A 104 -9.41 6.47 -10.00
N ARG A 105 -8.27 5.78 -10.14
CA ARG A 105 -8.08 4.77 -11.21
C ARG A 105 -8.79 3.45 -10.91
N MET A 106 -8.86 3.04 -9.66
CA MET A 106 -9.50 1.77 -9.27
C MET A 106 -11.02 1.92 -9.04
N GLY A 107 -11.51 3.12 -8.73
CA GLY A 107 -12.92 3.35 -8.41
C GLY A 107 -13.36 2.78 -7.07
N VAL A 108 -12.42 2.38 -6.22
CA VAL A 108 -12.66 1.89 -4.85
C VAL A 108 -11.80 2.69 -3.86
N PRO A 109 -12.18 2.74 -2.57
CA PRO A 109 -11.32 3.30 -1.54
C PRO A 109 -9.98 2.58 -1.42
N VAL A 110 -8.91 3.34 -1.15
CA VAL A 110 -7.53 2.85 -1.07
C VAL A 110 -6.87 3.36 0.21
N TYR A 111 -6.23 2.47 0.94
CA TYR A 111 -5.32 2.77 2.04
C TYR A 111 -3.89 2.67 1.54
N VAL A 112 -3.07 3.68 1.80
CA VAL A 112 -1.66 3.72 1.42
C VAL A 112 -0.82 4.02 2.65
N GLY A 113 0.00 3.06 3.05
CA GLY A 113 1.14 3.25 3.93
C GLY A 113 2.40 3.50 3.12
N CYS A 114 3.23 4.44 3.54
CA CYS A 114 4.46 4.77 2.83
C CYS A 114 5.57 5.13 3.82
N SER A 115 6.67 4.38 3.77
CA SER A 115 7.89 4.70 4.50
C SER A 115 8.96 5.41 3.66
N ILE A 116 8.64 5.69 2.39
CA ILE A 116 9.53 6.36 1.45
C ILE A 116 9.52 7.85 1.71
N ASP A 117 10.63 8.36 2.23
CA ASP A 117 10.89 9.79 2.35
C ASP A 117 11.76 10.24 1.16
N ALA A 118 11.14 10.96 0.22
CA ALA A 118 11.81 11.47 -0.97
C ALA A 118 12.91 12.49 -0.63
N THR A 119 12.75 13.24 0.47
CA THR A 119 13.76 14.21 0.93
C THR A 119 14.95 13.49 1.55
N ALA A 120 14.70 12.45 2.36
CA ALA A 120 15.78 11.65 2.96
C ALA A 120 16.57 10.82 1.94
N LEU A 121 15.95 10.48 0.81
CA LEU A 121 16.62 9.80 -0.31
C LEU A 121 17.34 10.77 -1.26
N GLU A 122 17.34 12.07 -0.97
CA GLU A 122 17.94 13.15 -1.78
C GLU A 122 17.50 13.08 -3.26
N LEU A 123 16.29 12.60 -3.52
CA LEU A 123 15.78 12.41 -4.87
C LEU A 123 15.37 13.75 -5.48
N THR A 124 15.66 13.90 -6.76
CA THR A 124 15.08 14.99 -7.56
C THR A 124 13.58 14.76 -7.77
N VAL A 125 12.83 15.84 -8.01
CA VAL A 125 11.37 15.76 -8.23
C VAL A 125 11.04 14.87 -9.42
N GLU A 126 11.89 14.89 -10.45
CA GLU A 126 11.77 14.05 -11.63
C GLU A 126 11.88 12.55 -11.29
N GLU A 127 12.82 12.20 -10.41
CA GLU A 127 13.02 10.82 -9.95
C GLU A 127 11.87 10.35 -9.05
N GLU A 128 11.38 11.23 -8.17
CA GLU A 128 10.20 10.97 -7.36
C GLU A 128 8.99 10.65 -8.25
N MET A 129 8.75 11.48 -9.27
CA MET A 129 7.63 11.32 -10.19
C MET A 129 7.73 10.04 -11.01
N GLU A 130 8.92 9.69 -11.50
CA GLU A 130 9.14 8.46 -12.25
C GLU A 130 8.93 7.22 -11.37
N GLY A 131 9.42 7.26 -10.13
CA GLY A 131 9.17 6.21 -9.13
C GLY A 131 7.69 6.06 -8.82
N LEU A 132 6.98 7.19 -8.65
CA LEU A 132 5.54 7.22 -8.40
C LEU A 132 4.77 6.58 -9.56
N VAL A 133 5.07 6.97 -10.80
CA VAL A 133 4.41 6.44 -12.00
C VAL A 133 4.61 4.92 -12.07
N LYS A 134 5.85 4.44 -11.88
CA LYS A 134 6.17 3.01 -11.92
C LYS A 134 5.43 2.21 -10.83
N ILE A 135 5.35 2.74 -9.61
CA ILE A 135 4.60 2.13 -8.50
C ILE A 135 3.12 2.03 -8.86
N VAL A 136 2.52 3.14 -9.31
CA VAL A 136 1.10 3.19 -9.67
C VAL A 136 0.80 2.23 -10.83
N GLU A 137 1.62 2.21 -11.88
CA GLU A 137 1.44 1.30 -13.02
C GLU A 137 1.54 -0.17 -12.61
N THR A 138 2.51 -0.52 -11.77
CA THR A 138 2.67 -1.89 -11.27
C THR A 138 1.45 -2.34 -10.47
N ILE A 139 0.95 -1.49 -9.57
CA ILE A 139 -0.25 -1.77 -8.77
C ILE A 139 -1.49 -1.88 -9.67
N MET A 140 -1.64 -0.98 -10.64
CA MET A 140 -2.77 -0.99 -11.57
C MET A 140 -2.76 -2.21 -12.49
N GLY A 141 -1.58 -2.69 -12.90
CA GLY A 141 -1.45 -3.95 -13.64
C GLY A 141 -2.00 -5.13 -12.83
N ARG A 142 -1.60 -5.25 -11.56
CA ARG A 142 -2.11 -6.29 -10.65
C ARG A 142 -3.61 -6.18 -10.37
N TRP A 143 -4.12 -4.95 -10.26
CA TRP A 143 -5.55 -4.71 -10.12
C TRP A 143 -6.32 -5.20 -11.34
N GLN A 144 -5.83 -4.91 -12.55
CA GLN A 144 -6.45 -5.37 -13.78
C GLN A 144 -6.44 -6.90 -13.90
N ASP A 145 -5.31 -7.55 -13.57
CA ASP A 145 -5.21 -9.01 -13.55
C ASP A 145 -6.25 -9.63 -12.61
N ARG A 146 -6.47 -9.03 -11.43
CA ARG A 146 -7.49 -9.46 -10.48
C ARG A 146 -8.92 -9.33 -11.04
N GLN A 147 -9.22 -8.24 -11.75
CA GLN A 147 -10.54 -8.04 -12.34
C GLN A 147 -10.82 -9.02 -13.49
N VAL A 148 -9.78 -9.48 -14.20
CA VAL A 148 -9.92 -10.50 -15.26
C VAL A 148 -10.05 -11.91 -14.68
N ALA A 149 -9.42 -12.19 -13.55
CA ALA A 149 -9.48 -13.50 -12.88
C ALA A 149 -10.78 -13.74 -12.08
N LYS A 150 -11.67 -12.74 -12.00
CA LYS A 150 -12.93 -12.79 -11.27
C LYS A 150 -14.11 -12.99 -12.22
#